data_AF-A0A2P4SZ18-F1
#
_entry.id   AF-A0A2P4SZ18-F1
#
_cell.length_a   1.000
_cell.length_b   1.000
_cell.length_c   1.000
_cell.angle_alpha   90.00
_cell.angle_beta   90.00
_cell.angle_gamma   90.00
#
_symmetry.space_group_name_H-M   'P 1'
#
loop_
_entity.id
_entity.type
_entity.pdbx_description
1 polymer ?
#
loop_
_entity_poly.entity_id
_entity_poly.type
_entity_poly.pdbx_seq_one_letter_code
_entity_poly.pdbx_strand_id
1 'polypeptide(L)'
;STGERQELSCGWAFQKLFTSDGMPVPSKTYELLLNGGTPYERGVEVDPSLSRRAGSGVLHQLISLKKQPVLVVKLRSLSTQSKDILNLLPETLIGSMCYIHLLIFYRQILGDALLRDRINMQSAELICNPILATFPQLMDQPDLMDALRSAWADRERTLKRSEKHCIYLHGNVFKCCSSVQRDREFLKSVFILVYHDSAFPLLRSTLLPSYKWAEEESEASRWRVIADFLRKSQENDGALQSLLSSENTQTAFDISELAYDFLGETRKNNPTV
;
A
#
# COMPACT_ATOMS: atom_id res chain seq x y z
N SER A 1 21.49 -26.42 -1.03
CA SER A 1 20.55 -25.30 -1.10
C SER A 1 21.14 -24.18 -0.28
N THR A 2 21.34 -22.99 -0.85
CA THR A 2 22.05 -21.86 -0.20
C THR A 2 21.27 -21.26 0.97
N GLY A 3 20.04 -21.68 1.23
CA GLY A 3 19.21 -21.17 2.33
C GLY A 3 18.67 -19.75 2.10
N GLU A 4 19.24 -19.01 1.15
CA GLU A 4 18.77 -17.70 0.73
C GLU A 4 17.44 -17.81 -0.02
N ARG A 5 16.42 -17.13 0.51
CA ARG A 5 15.15 -16.92 -0.16
C ARG A 5 15.27 -15.64 -0.98
N GLN A 6 15.35 -15.77 -2.31
CA GLN A 6 15.37 -14.63 -3.23
C GLN A 6 14.11 -14.66 -4.10
N GLU A 7 13.65 -13.48 -4.53
CA GLU A 7 12.64 -13.38 -5.58
C GLU A 7 13.24 -13.89 -6.89
N LEU A 8 12.63 -14.92 -7.47
CA LEU A 8 12.97 -15.42 -8.79
C LEU A 8 11.85 -15.05 -9.75
N SER A 9 12.21 -14.39 -10.85
CA SER A 9 11.27 -14.17 -11.94
C SER A 9 10.93 -15.50 -12.59
N CYS A 10 9.65 -15.85 -12.60
CA CYS A 10 9.13 -17.05 -13.27
C CYS A 10 8.86 -16.83 -14.77
N GLY A 11 9.25 -15.68 -15.32
CA GLY A 11 8.99 -15.26 -16.69
C GLY A 11 8.42 -13.85 -16.77
N TRP A 12 8.12 -13.40 -17.99
CA TRP A 12 7.64 -12.05 -18.27
C TRP A 12 6.54 -12.02 -19.33
N ALA A 13 5.70 -10.99 -19.27
CA ALA A 13 4.67 -10.71 -20.28
C ALA A 13 4.45 -9.21 -20.41
N PHE A 14 3.94 -8.76 -21.56
CA PHE A 14 3.57 -7.36 -21.79
C PHE A 14 2.06 -7.17 -21.83
N GLN A 15 1.55 -6.29 -20.97
CA GLN A 15 0.20 -5.74 -21.09
C GLN A 15 0.30 -4.28 -21.52
N LYS A 16 -0.07 -3.97 -22.76
CA LYS A 16 -0.19 -2.58 -23.20
C LYS A 16 -1.35 -1.91 -22.47
N LEU A 17 -1.12 -0.71 -21.94
CA LEU A 17 -2.16 0.10 -21.29
C LEU A 17 -2.91 1.00 -22.29
N PHE A 18 -2.30 1.27 -23.44
CA PHE A 18 -2.86 2.08 -24.51
C PHE A 18 -2.74 1.36 -25.86
N THR A 19 -3.69 1.60 -26.75
CA THR A 19 -3.64 1.17 -28.15
C THR A 19 -2.61 2.00 -28.92
N SER A 20 -2.27 1.59 -30.15
CA SER A 20 -1.39 2.36 -31.05
C SER A 20 -1.90 3.77 -31.30
N ASP A 21 -3.21 3.98 -31.20
CA ASP A 21 -3.89 5.25 -31.44
C ASP A 21 -3.96 6.12 -30.17
N GLY A 22 -3.31 5.70 -29.08
CA GLY A 22 -3.26 6.44 -27.81
C GLY A 22 -4.48 6.27 -26.91
N MET A 23 -5.46 5.43 -27.29
CA MET A 23 -6.66 5.20 -26.49
C MET A 23 -6.40 4.16 -25.40
N PRO A 24 -6.93 4.32 -24.17
CA PRO A 24 -6.74 3.34 -23.10
C PRO A 24 -7.38 2.00 -23.47
N VAL A 25 -6.71 0.89 -23.11
CA VAL A 25 -7.26 -0.45 -23.36
C VAL A 25 -8.48 -0.74 -22.47
N PRO A 26 -9.43 -1.60 -22.91
CA PRO A 26 -10.62 -1.90 -22.12
C PRO A 26 -10.30 -2.47 -20.73
N SER A 27 -11.11 -2.08 -19.74
CA SER A 27 -11.08 -2.67 -18.39
C SER A 27 -11.70 -4.07 -18.43
N LYS A 28 -10.84 -5.08 -18.56
CA LYS A 28 -11.22 -6.51 -18.56
C LYS A 28 -10.09 -7.36 -17.98
N THR A 29 -10.36 -8.65 -17.85
CA THR A 29 -9.34 -9.65 -17.54
C THR A 29 -8.59 -10.02 -18.82
N TYR A 30 -7.26 -10.03 -18.75
CA TYR A 30 -6.35 -10.43 -19.81
C TYR A 30 -5.58 -11.66 -19.37
N GLU A 31 -5.54 -12.66 -20.25
CA GLU A 31 -4.72 -13.86 -20.09
C GLU A 31 -3.45 -13.67 -20.92
N LEU A 32 -2.32 -13.53 -20.23
CA LEU A 32 -1.03 -13.24 -20.84
C LEU A 32 -0.13 -14.48 -20.79
N LEU A 33 0.33 -14.94 -21.94
CA LEU A 33 1.31 -16.01 -22.01
C LEU A 33 2.64 -15.51 -21.41
N LEU A 34 3.19 -16.28 -20.48
CA LEU A 34 4.50 -16.02 -19.92
C LEU A 34 5.59 -16.41 -20.93
N ASN A 35 6.61 -15.57 -21.03
CA ASN A 35 7.81 -15.80 -21.82
C ASN A 35 8.98 -16.08 -20.87
N GLY A 36 9.88 -16.98 -21.26
CA GLY A 36 11.10 -17.26 -20.50
C GLY A 36 12.17 -16.20 -20.73
N GLY A 37 13.24 -16.25 -19.94
CA GLY A 37 14.38 -15.34 -20.08
C GLY A 37 14.04 -13.90 -19.70
N THR A 38 14.66 -12.95 -20.39
CA THR A 38 14.43 -11.51 -20.19
C THR A 38 13.53 -10.92 -21.28
N PRO A 39 12.90 -9.74 -21.05
CA PRO A 39 12.09 -9.04 -22.06
C PRO A 39 12.79 -8.73 -23.40
N TYR A 40 14.12 -8.86 -23.43
CA TYR A 40 14.96 -8.59 -24.61
C TYR A 40 15.31 -9.86 -25.40
N GLU A 41 15.05 -11.03 -24.84
CA GLU A 41 15.31 -12.34 -25.45
C GLU A 41 14.04 -12.88 -26.11
N ARG A 42 14.21 -13.59 -27.24
CA ARG A 42 13.07 -14.19 -27.96
C ARG A 42 13.20 -15.70 -27.97
N GLY A 43 12.07 -16.39 -27.81
CA GLY A 43 12.00 -17.84 -27.94
C GLY A 43 12.59 -18.62 -26.76
N VAL A 44 12.82 -17.98 -25.62
CA VAL A 44 13.25 -18.67 -24.39
C VAL A 44 12.04 -19.35 -23.78
N GLU A 45 12.12 -20.66 -23.59
CA GLU A 45 11.05 -21.46 -22.96
C GLU A 45 10.95 -21.14 -21.46
N VAL A 46 9.72 -20.98 -20.94
CA VAL A 46 9.46 -20.78 -19.51
C VAL A 46 9.77 -22.03 -18.69
N ASP A 47 9.40 -23.20 -19.22
CA ASP A 47 9.62 -24.49 -18.56
C ASP A 47 10.23 -25.51 -19.56
N PRO A 48 11.56 -25.70 -19.51
CA PRO A 48 12.28 -26.68 -20.33
C PRO A 48 11.88 -28.15 -20.04
N SER A 49 11.13 -28.42 -18.98
CA SER A 49 10.63 -29.77 -18.68
C SER A 49 9.44 -30.16 -19.57
N LEU A 50 8.69 -29.18 -20.09
CA LEU A 50 7.54 -29.40 -20.98
C LEU A 50 7.98 -29.82 -22.38
N SER A 51 9.08 -29.26 -22.90
CA SER A 51 9.64 -29.63 -24.20
C SER A 51 10.31 -31.00 -24.19
N ARG A 52 11.01 -31.36 -23.09
CA ARG A 52 11.61 -32.70 -22.93
C ARG A 52 10.62 -33.86 -22.93
N ARG A 53 9.35 -33.61 -22.60
CA ARG A 53 8.26 -34.62 -22.63
C ARG A 53 7.45 -34.61 -23.92
N ALA A 54 7.68 -33.65 -24.82
CA ALA A 54 6.96 -33.54 -26.07
C ALA A 54 7.55 -34.50 -27.12
N GLY A 55 6.91 -35.66 -27.31
CA GLY A 55 7.19 -36.50 -28.48
C GLY A 55 6.91 -35.74 -29.79
N SER A 56 7.59 -36.14 -30.87
CA SER A 56 7.70 -35.49 -32.20
C SER A 56 6.39 -35.22 -32.98
N GLY A 57 5.22 -35.29 -32.36
CA GLY A 57 3.92 -35.09 -32.99
C GLY A 57 3.34 -33.69 -32.79
N VAL A 58 2.82 -33.09 -33.86
CA VAL A 58 2.14 -31.77 -33.88
C VAL A 58 0.99 -31.69 -32.86
N LEU A 59 0.29 -32.81 -32.64
CA LEU A 59 -0.80 -32.89 -31.66
C LEU A 59 -0.30 -32.79 -30.21
N HIS A 60 0.91 -33.29 -29.93
CA HIS A 60 1.55 -33.18 -28.62
C HIS A 60 2.07 -31.75 -28.36
N GLN A 61 2.53 -31.04 -29.40
CA GLN A 61 2.87 -29.61 -29.33
C GLN A 61 1.66 -28.75 -28.96
N LEU A 62 0.49 -29.00 -29.55
CA LEU A 62 -0.74 -28.28 -29.22
C LEU A 62 -1.20 -28.52 -27.76
N ILE A 63 -1.00 -29.74 -27.25
CA ILE A 63 -1.29 -30.07 -25.85
C ILE A 63 -0.28 -29.40 -24.90
N SER A 64 1.00 -29.32 -25.27
CA SER A 64 2.03 -28.64 -24.49
C SER A 64 1.82 -27.11 -24.42
N LEU A 65 1.30 -26.48 -25.48
CA LEU A 65 0.94 -25.05 -25.47
C LEU A 65 -0.19 -24.74 -24.47
N LYS A 66 -1.17 -25.64 -24.31
CA LYS A 66 -2.22 -25.52 -23.29
C LYS A 66 -1.73 -25.70 -21.85
N LYS A 67 -0.51 -26.22 -21.65
CA LYS A 67 0.10 -26.45 -20.33
C LYS A 67 1.05 -25.31 -19.91
N GLN A 68 1.25 -24.30 -20.75
CA GLN A 68 2.09 -23.17 -20.38
C GLN A 68 1.40 -22.32 -19.31
N PRO A 69 2.16 -21.81 -18.32
CA PRO A 69 1.60 -20.93 -17.31
C PRO A 69 1.17 -19.60 -17.93
N VAL A 70 0.02 -19.10 -17.49
CA VAL A 70 -0.60 -17.86 -17.97
C VAL A 70 -0.69 -16.89 -16.79
N LEU A 71 -0.27 -15.65 -17.02
CA LEU A 71 -0.48 -14.55 -16.08
C LEU A 71 -1.85 -13.92 -16.33
N VAL A 72 -2.72 -13.97 -15.33
CA VAL A 72 -4.06 -13.38 -15.39
C VAL A 72 -4.01 -11.97 -14.82
N VAL A 73 -4.11 -10.95 -15.68
CA VAL A 73 -4.08 -9.54 -15.31
C VAL A 73 -5.48 -8.95 -15.44
N LYS A 74 -6.04 -8.44 -14.34
CA LYS A 74 -7.35 -7.77 -14.35
C LYS A 74 -7.19 -6.26 -14.32
N LEU A 75 -7.45 -5.62 -15.46
CA LEU A 75 -7.52 -4.16 -15.54
C LEU A 75 -8.90 -3.70 -15.06
N ARG A 76 -8.92 -2.79 -14.08
CA ARG A 76 -10.15 -2.19 -13.57
C ARG A 76 -10.08 -0.68 -13.71
N SER A 77 -11.15 -0.07 -14.19
CA SER A 77 -11.37 1.36 -14.04
C SER A 77 -11.78 1.66 -12.60
N LEU A 78 -11.16 2.68 -12.02
CA LEU A 78 -11.62 3.25 -10.77
C LEU A 78 -12.84 4.15 -11.01
N SER A 79 -13.63 4.38 -9.96
CA SER A 79 -14.71 5.36 -10.00
C SER A 79 -14.15 6.78 -10.24
N THR A 80 -14.93 7.69 -10.82
CA THR A 80 -14.51 9.07 -11.09
C THR A 80 -13.96 9.76 -9.84
N GLN A 81 -14.64 9.62 -8.71
CA GLN A 81 -14.23 10.22 -7.44
C GLN A 81 -12.98 9.54 -6.84
N SER A 82 -12.81 8.22 -6.98
CA SER A 82 -11.54 7.57 -6.61
C SER A 82 -10.41 8.09 -7.48
N LYS A 83 -10.62 8.27 -8.79
CA LYS A 83 -9.62 8.90 -9.66
C LYS A 83 -9.25 10.29 -9.19
N ASP A 84 -10.21 11.13 -8.82
CA ASP A 84 -9.93 12.51 -8.36
C ASP A 84 -9.05 12.54 -7.09
N ILE A 85 -9.30 11.61 -6.15
CA ILE A 85 -8.48 11.51 -4.94
C ILE A 85 -7.12 10.86 -5.25
N LEU A 86 -7.07 9.86 -6.13
CA LEU A 86 -5.80 9.24 -6.53
C LEU A 86 -4.96 10.14 -7.44
N ASN A 87 -5.56 11.10 -8.13
CA ASN A 87 -4.83 12.15 -8.85
C ASN A 87 -4.04 13.06 -7.89
N LEU A 88 -4.29 12.97 -6.57
CA LEU A 88 -3.46 13.60 -5.53
C LEU A 88 -2.25 12.74 -5.12
N LEU A 89 -2.19 11.48 -5.56
CA LEU A 89 -1.05 10.59 -5.37
C LEU A 89 -0.11 10.69 -6.60
N PRO A 90 1.16 10.24 -6.47
CA PRO A 90 2.07 10.13 -7.61
C PRO A 90 1.43 9.43 -8.81
N GLU A 91 1.86 9.82 -10.02
CA GLU A 91 1.32 9.33 -11.29
C GLU A 91 1.30 7.80 -11.38
N THR A 92 2.28 7.13 -10.76
CA THR A 92 2.33 5.67 -10.64
C THR A 92 2.47 5.28 -9.17
N LEU A 93 1.53 4.44 -8.70
CA LEU A 93 1.62 3.75 -7.41
C LEU A 93 1.72 2.25 -7.65
N ILE A 94 2.69 1.63 -6.99
CA ILE A 94 2.84 0.18 -6.97
C ILE A 94 2.60 -0.27 -5.53
N GLY A 95 1.63 -1.16 -5.33
CA GLY A 95 1.29 -1.66 -4.01
C GLY A 95 -0.04 -2.41 -3.99
N SER A 96 -0.44 -2.87 -2.81
CA SER A 96 -1.70 -3.57 -2.65
C SER A 96 -2.89 -2.61 -2.71
N MET A 97 -3.86 -2.92 -3.57
CA MET A 97 -5.11 -2.18 -3.69
C MET A 97 -5.91 -2.11 -2.38
N CYS A 98 -5.69 -3.05 -1.46
CA CYS A 98 -6.39 -3.04 -0.17
C CYS A 98 -5.97 -1.88 0.74
N TYR A 99 -4.80 -1.25 0.53
CA TYR A 99 -4.33 -0.12 1.34
C TYR A 99 -4.72 1.25 0.80
N ILE A 100 -5.47 1.29 -0.32
CA ILE A 100 -5.77 2.54 -1.03
C ILE A 100 -6.49 3.57 -0.15
N HIS A 101 -7.40 3.13 0.71
CA HIS A 101 -8.15 4.01 1.61
C HIS A 101 -7.25 4.62 2.71
N LEU A 102 -6.24 3.89 3.18
CA LEU A 102 -5.25 4.38 4.14
C LEU A 102 -4.32 5.41 3.49
N LEU A 103 -3.90 5.15 2.24
CA LEU A 103 -3.07 6.08 1.45
C LEU A 103 -3.78 7.40 1.20
N ILE A 104 -5.11 7.37 1.01
CA ILE A 104 -5.93 8.57 0.89
C ILE A 104 -5.83 9.41 2.16
N PHE A 105 -6.02 8.83 3.35
CA PHE A 105 -5.87 9.57 4.61
C PHE A 105 -4.47 10.16 4.79
N TYR A 106 -3.43 9.36 4.52
CA TYR A 106 -2.05 9.83 4.57
C TYR A 106 -1.84 11.08 3.70
N ARG A 107 -2.32 11.08 2.45
CA ARG A 107 -2.20 12.26 1.57
C ARG A 107 -3.03 13.45 2.01
N GLN A 108 -4.21 13.23 2.58
CA GLN A 108 -4.98 14.33 3.14
C GLN A 108 -4.24 14.98 4.32
N ILE A 109 -3.66 14.19 5.21
CA ILE A 109 -2.85 14.69 6.34
C ILE A 109 -1.59 15.40 5.83
N LEU A 110 -0.96 14.89 4.77
CA LEU A 110 0.20 15.51 4.15
C LEU A 110 -0.17 16.87 3.54
N GLY A 111 -1.25 16.93 2.75
CA GLY A 111 -1.72 18.19 2.16
C GLY A 111 -2.10 19.22 3.22
N ASP A 112 -2.68 18.78 4.33
CA ASP A 112 -2.97 19.65 5.46
C ASP A 112 -1.70 20.24 6.08
N ALA A 113 -0.73 19.39 6.42
CA ALA A 113 0.51 19.84 7.06
C ALA A 113 1.41 20.67 6.13
N LEU A 114 1.41 20.39 4.82
CA LEU A 114 2.25 21.08 3.85
C LEU A 114 1.62 22.35 3.28
N LEU A 115 0.28 22.42 3.19
CA LEU A 115 -0.42 23.49 2.47
C LEU A 115 -1.43 24.23 3.34
N ARG A 116 -2.33 23.52 4.03
CA ARG A 116 -3.45 24.14 4.74
C ARG A 116 -3.05 24.79 6.06
N ASP A 117 -2.25 24.08 6.85
CA ASP A 117 -1.90 24.47 8.21
C ASP A 117 -0.70 25.45 8.23
N ARG A 118 -0.22 25.84 7.04
CA ARG A 118 0.87 26.79 6.82
C ARG A 118 0.31 28.19 6.58
N ILE A 119 0.85 29.18 7.28
CA ILE A 119 0.48 30.59 7.07
C ILE A 119 0.89 31.08 5.67
N ASN A 120 2.03 30.61 5.17
CA ASN A 120 2.50 30.89 3.82
C ASN A 120 3.33 29.71 3.27
N MET A 121 3.44 29.61 1.94
CA MET A 121 4.14 28.52 1.25
C MET A 121 5.68 28.57 1.39
N GLN A 122 6.22 29.65 1.94
CA GLN A 122 7.65 29.84 2.22
C GLN A 122 8.00 29.63 3.71
N SER A 123 7.04 29.19 4.53
CA SER A 123 7.28 28.94 5.95
C SER A 123 8.30 27.81 6.10
N ALA A 124 9.38 28.10 6.81
CA ALA A 124 10.41 27.12 7.19
C ALA A 124 10.12 26.48 8.56
N GLU A 125 8.90 26.64 9.10
CA GLU A 125 8.53 26.02 10.37
C GLU A 125 8.64 24.49 10.28
N LEU A 126 9.07 23.90 11.39
CA LEU A 126 9.17 22.45 11.53
C LEU A 126 7.78 21.80 11.48
N ILE A 127 7.66 20.69 10.77
CA ILE A 127 6.44 19.89 10.75
C ILE A 127 6.59 18.76 11.75
N CYS A 128 5.88 18.87 12.87
CA CYS A 128 5.83 17.82 13.88
C CYS A 128 4.57 16.95 13.67
N ASN A 129 4.61 16.05 12.68
CA ASN A 129 3.51 15.12 12.43
C ASN A 129 4.01 13.67 12.46
N PRO A 130 3.69 12.89 13.52
CA PRO A 130 4.22 11.53 13.68
C PRO A 130 3.76 10.61 12.56
N ILE A 131 2.53 10.75 12.06
CA ILE A 131 2.03 9.96 10.93
C ILE A 131 2.87 10.25 9.69
N LEU A 132 3.13 11.52 9.38
CA LEU A 132 3.93 11.85 8.20
C LEU A 132 5.37 11.34 8.31
N ALA A 133 5.94 11.34 9.51
CA ALA A 133 7.27 10.81 9.76
C ALA A 133 7.33 9.27 9.64
N THR A 134 6.31 8.55 10.12
CA THR A 134 6.39 7.08 10.25
C THR A 134 5.57 6.29 9.24
N PHE A 135 4.67 6.90 8.49
CA PHE A 135 3.85 6.21 7.50
C PHE A 135 4.68 5.61 6.34
N PRO A 136 5.74 6.25 5.81
CA PRO A 136 6.61 5.62 4.81
C PRO A 136 7.26 4.34 5.35
N GLN A 137 7.79 4.36 6.58
CA GLN A 137 8.34 3.17 7.24
C GLN A 137 7.27 2.08 7.44
N LEU A 138 6.03 2.47 7.74
CA LEU A 138 4.91 1.53 7.85
C LEU A 138 4.65 0.80 6.52
N MET A 139 4.71 1.52 5.39
CA MET A 139 4.47 0.97 4.06
C MET A 139 5.47 -0.12 3.67
N ASP A 140 6.69 -0.08 4.23
CA ASP A 140 7.71 -1.11 4.03
C ASP A 140 7.45 -2.40 4.84
N GLN A 141 6.43 -2.41 5.71
CA GLN A 141 6.06 -3.53 6.57
C GLN A 141 4.59 -3.94 6.31
N PRO A 142 4.35 -4.90 5.38
CA PRO A 142 3.00 -5.31 4.97
C PRO A 142 2.13 -5.79 6.14
N ASP A 143 2.72 -6.47 7.11
CA ASP A 143 2.03 -6.99 8.29
C ASP A 143 1.51 -5.87 9.21
N LEU A 144 2.26 -4.77 9.36
CA LEU A 144 1.79 -3.59 10.08
C LEU A 144 0.78 -2.78 9.28
N MET A 145 0.91 -2.72 7.95
CA MET A 145 -0.12 -2.16 7.08
C MET A 145 -1.45 -2.92 7.21
N ASP A 146 -1.40 -4.25 7.29
CA ASP A 146 -2.58 -5.08 7.54
C ASP A 146 -3.12 -4.94 8.95
N ALA A 147 -2.27 -4.75 9.97
CA ALA A 147 -2.69 -4.40 11.32
C ALA A 147 -3.49 -3.09 11.34
N LEU A 148 -2.96 -2.02 10.71
CA LEU A 148 -3.64 -0.73 10.58
C LEU A 148 -4.96 -0.86 9.83
N ARG A 149 -4.96 -1.59 8.70
CA ARG A 149 -6.16 -1.84 7.90
C ARG A 149 -7.24 -2.56 8.71
N SER A 150 -6.84 -3.54 9.51
CA SER A 150 -7.78 -4.32 10.33
C SER A 150 -8.35 -3.47 11.47
N ALA A 151 -7.50 -2.72 12.18
CA ALA A 151 -7.93 -1.78 13.21
C ALA A 151 -8.86 -0.70 12.64
N TRP A 152 -8.57 -0.19 11.44
CA TRP A 152 -9.46 0.75 10.74
C TRP A 152 -10.81 0.11 10.42
N ALA A 153 -10.83 -1.09 9.85
CA ALA A 153 -12.06 -1.79 9.52
C ALA A 153 -12.92 -2.08 10.76
N ASP A 154 -12.31 -2.38 11.90
CA ASP A 154 -13.04 -2.58 13.15
C ASP A 154 -13.59 -1.27 13.71
N ARG A 155 -12.82 -0.18 13.68
CA ARG A 155 -13.32 1.15 14.07
C ARG A 155 -14.43 1.62 13.15
N GLU A 156 -14.31 1.36 11.85
CA GLU A 156 -15.33 1.69 10.86
C GLU A 156 -16.67 1.04 11.20
N ARG A 157 -16.65 -0.22 11.65
CA ARG A 157 -17.84 -0.96 12.06
C ARG A 157 -18.55 -0.35 13.26
N THR A 158 -17.85 0.35 14.15
CA THR A 158 -18.46 0.98 15.33
C THR A 158 -19.08 2.35 15.04
N LEU A 159 -18.75 2.99 13.93
CA LEU A 159 -19.30 4.30 13.57
C LEU A 159 -20.82 4.22 13.31
N LYS A 160 -21.56 5.26 13.69
CA LYS A 160 -23.02 5.35 13.48
C LYS A 160 -23.32 5.38 11.99
N ARG A 161 -24.52 4.96 11.59
CA ARG A 161 -24.91 4.93 10.17
C ARG A 161 -24.80 6.31 9.48
N SER A 162 -25.04 7.39 10.21
CA SER A 162 -24.86 8.78 9.75
C SER A 162 -23.39 9.15 9.53
N GLU A 163 -22.49 8.66 10.39
CA GLU A 163 -21.03 8.85 10.31
C GLU A 163 -20.39 7.91 9.26
N LYS A 164 -20.96 6.72 9.12
CA LYS A 164 -20.65 5.71 8.08
C LYS A 164 -21.13 6.12 6.71
N HIS A 165 -22.13 6.99 6.60
CA HIS A 165 -22.60 7.44 5.30
C HIS A 165 -21.38 7.96 4.53
N CYS A 166 -20.55 8.78 5.17
CA CYS A 166 -19.27 9.29 4.68
C CYS A 166 -18.28 8.21 4.22
N ILE A 167 -18.41 6.97 4.68
CA ILE A 167 -17.52 5.84 4.38
C ILE A 167 -18.09 4.97 3.22
N TYR A 168 -19.38 4.65 3.23
CA TYR A 168 -20.01 3.75 2.24
C TYR A 168 -20.44 4.42 0.94
N LEU A 169 -20.34 5.75 0.88
CA LEU A 169 -20.52 6.48 -0.37
C LEU A 169 -19.37 6.30 -1.36
N HIS A 170 -18.28 5.72 -0.88
CA HIS A 170 -17.20 5.20 -1.69
C HIS A 170 -17.52 3.85 -2.37
N GLY A 171 -18.72 3.29 -2.17
CA GLY A 171 -19.22 2.09 -2.85
C GLY A 171 -20.17 2.33 -4.03
N ASN A 172 -20.90 3.45 -4.07
CA ASN A 172 -21.64 3.97 -5.23
C ASN A 172 -22.19 5.39 -4.90
N VAL A 173 -21.63 6.40 -5.58
CA VAL A 173 -22.18 7.74 -5.91
C VAL A 173 -22.59 8.65 -4.73
N PHE A 174 -21.89 9.78 -4.54
CA PHE A 174 -22.34 10.87 -3.65
C PHE A 174 -22.44 12.27 -4.26
N LYS A 175 -23.47 12.95 -3.74
CA LYS A 175 -23.96 14.28 -4.07
C LYS A 175 -23.36 15.27 -3.07
N CYS A 176 -22.82 16.38 -3.56
CA CYS A 176 -22.12 17.39 -2.77
C CYS A 176 -23.13 18.28 -2.01
N CYS A 177 -23.02 18.31 -0.68
CA CYS A 177 -23.63 19.30 0.22
C CYS A 177 -22.59 19.67 1.28
N SER A 178 -22.64 20.90 1.77
CA SER A 178 -21.73 21.51 2.77
C SER A 178 -21.64 20.79 4.13
N SER A 179 -22.37 19.70 4.35
CA SER A 179 -22.19 18.77 5.49
C SER A 179 -20.98 17.84 5.33
N VAL A 180 -20.56 17.53 4.09
CA VAL A 180 -19.52 16.53 3.77
C VAL A 180 -18.11 16.95 4.21
N GLN A 181 -17.84 18.25 4.35
CA GLN A 181 -16.53 18.72 4.80
C GLN A 181 -16.28 18.33 6.28
N ARG A 182 -17.22 18.67 7.17
CA ARG A 182 -17.18 18.27 8.58
C ARG A 182 -16.99 16.77 8.78
N ASP A 183 -17.58 15.97 7.91
CA ASP A 183 -17.46 14.52 7.93
C ASP A 183 -16.06 14.01 7.54
N ARG A 184 -15.37 14.70 6.61
CA ARG A 184 -14.00 14.38 6.19
C ARG A 184 -12.98 14.70 7.29
N GLU A 185 -13.10 15.87 7.91
CA GLU A 185 -12.24 16.24 9.04
C GLU A 185 -12.46 15.29 10.24
N PHE A 186 -13.71 14.86 10.48
CA PHE A 186 -14.03 13.86 11.47
C PHE A 186 -13.37 12.51 11.17
N LEU A 187 -13.57 11.95 9.97
CA LEU A 187 -12.99 10.64 9.61
C LEU A 187 -11.46 10.66 9.67
N LYS A 188 -10.84 11.77 9.23
CA LYS A 188 -9.39 11.95 9.35
C LYS A 188 -8.94 11.97 10.82
N SER A 189 -9.70 12.63 11.71
CA SER A 189 -9.41 12.64 13.15
C SER A 189 -9.55 11.25 13.78
N VAL A 190 -10.56 10.48 13.37
CA VAL A 190 -10.72 9.07 13.78
C VAL A 190 -9.58 8.21 13.24
N PHE A 191 -9.15 8.43 12.00
CA PHE A 191 -8.02 7.70 11.42
C PHE A 191 -6.73 7.98 12.17
N ILE A 192 -6.46 9.24 12.54
CA ILE A 192 -5.30 9.63 13.37
C ILE A 192 -5.32 8.85 14.69
N LEU A 193 -6.48 8.78 15.35
CA LEU A 193 -6.62 8.01 16.59
C LEU A 193 -6.33 6.52 16.37
N VAL A 194 -6.94 5.90 15.36
CA VAL A 194 -6.69 4.49 15.03
C VAL A 194 -5.22 4.23 14.73
N TYR A 195 -4.55 5.13 14.01
CA TYR A 195 -3.13 5.01 13.72
C TYR A 195 -2.29 5.00 15.01
N HIS A 196 -2.61 5.89 15.94
CA HIS A 196 -1.93 6.01 17.24
C HIS A 196 -2.23 4.86 18.20
N ASP A 197 -3.40 4.23 18.08
CA ASP A 197 -3.78 3.08 18.91
C ASP A 197 -3.34 1.73 18.33
N SER A 198 -2.95 1.68 17.05
CA SER A 198 -2.60 0.41 16.39
C SER A 198 -1.17 0.39 15.84
N ALA A 199 -0.92 1.11 14.76
CA ALA A 199 0.32 1.03 13.99
C ALA A 199 1.50 1.71 14.68
N PHE A 200 1.29 2.90 15.24
CA PHE A 200 2.37 3.70 15.82
C PHE A 200 3.08 3.01 17.00
N PRO A 201 2.36 2.44 18.00
CA PRO A 201 2.99 1.71 19.10
C PRO A 201 3.75 0.47 18.62
N LEU A 202 3.23 -0.23 17.62
CA LEU A 202 3.88 -1.40 17.03
C LEU A 202 5.19 -1.02 16.34
N LEU A 203 5.22 0.09 15.59
CA LEU A 203 6.44 0.60 14.95
C LEU A 203 7.54 0.99 15.95
N ARG A 204 7.17 1.42 17.15
CA ARG A 204 8.10 1.85 18.20
C ARG A 204 8.35 0.79 19.26
N SER A 205 7.70 -0.36 19.16
CA SER A 205 7.83 -1.47 20.10
C SER A 205 9.18 -2.18 19.92
N THR A 206 9.90 -2.38 21.01
CA THR A 206 11.10 -3.25 21.02
C THR A 206 10.75 -4.74 21.06
N LEU A 207 9.50 -5.07 21.41
CA LEU A 207 9.01 -6.45 21.47
C LEU A 207 8.69 -7.01 20.08
N LEU A 208 8.51 -6.15 19.07
CA LEU A 208 8.24 -6.56 17.71
C LEU A 208 9.57 -6.91 17.01
N PRO A 209 9.81 -8.18 16.64
CA PRO A 209 11.03 -8.58 15.94
C PRO A 209 11.17 -7.82 14.62
N SER A 210 12.39 -7.64 14.09
CA SER A 210 12.59 -6.99 12.78
C SER A 210 11.83 -7.71 11.66
N TYR A 211 11.20 -6.95 10.75
CA TYR A 211 10.56 -7.54 9.58
C TYR A 211 11.61 -8.22 8.69
N LYS A 212 11.34 -9.47 8.30
CA LYS A 212 12.16 -10.25 7.38
C LYS A 212 11.24 -10.90 6.37
N TRP A 213 11.41 -10.50 5.12
CA TRP A 213 10.55 -10.93 4.03
C TRP A 213 10.68 -12.43 3.77
N ALA A 214 9.54 -13.08 3.55
CA ALA A 214 9.43 -14.50 3.22
C ALA A 214 10.10 -15.42 4.24
N GLU A 215 10.17 -15.06 5.53
CA GLU A 215 10.65 -15.93 6.60
C GLU A 215 9.48 -16.30 7.53
N GLU A 216 8.88 -17.45 7.29
CA GLU A 216 7.63 -17.91 7.95
C GLU A 216 7.71 -17.89 9.49
N GLU A 217 8.84 -18.30 10.07
CA GLU A 217 9.00 -18.27 11.54
C GLU A 217 9.02 -16.84 12.10
N SER A 218 9.66 -15.91 11.37
CA SER A 218 9.72 -14.50 11.72
C SER A 218 8.35 -13.84 11.55
N GLU A 219 7.67 -14.10 10.42
CA GLU A 219 6.33 -13.62 10.11
C GLU A 219 5.31 -14.13 11.14
N ALA A 220 5.35 -15.42 11.49
CA ALA A 220 4.47 -16.00 12.51
C ALA A 220 4.73 -15.42 13.91
N SER A 221 6.00 -15.15 14.24
CA SER A 221 6.37 -14.56 15.53
C SER A 221 5.94 -13.09 15.62
N ARG A 222 6.14 -12.30 14.57
CA ARG A 222 5.64 -10.92 14.46
C ARG A 222 4.12 -10.88 14.51
N TRP A 223 3.44 -11.76 13.78
CA TRP A 223 1.98 -11.84 13.77
C TRP A 223 1.41 -12.09 15.18
N ARG A 224 2.01 -12.99 15.96
CA ARG A 224 1.61 -13.22 17.37
C ARG A 224 1.68 -11.94 18.20
N VAL A 225 2.80 -11.22 18.13
CA VAL A 225 2.99 -9.94 18.85
C VAL A 225 1.96 -8.90 18.42
N ILE A 226 1.73 -8.76 17.11
CA ILE A 226 0.76 -7.82 16.54
C ILE A 226 -0.66 -8.17 17.02
N ALA A 227 -1.07 -9.43 16.90
CA ALA A 227 -2.40 -9.88 17.28
C ALA A 227 -2.66 -9.71 18.78
N ASP A 228 -1.67 -10.03 19.61
CA ASP A 228 -1.75 -9.84 21.06
C ASP A 228 -1.86 -8.35 21.43
N PHE A 229 -1.10 -7.48 20.76
CA PHE A 229 -1.18 -6.04 20.97
C PHE A 229 -2.54 -5.47 20.56
N LEU A 230 -3.05 -5.81 19.36
CA LEU A 230 -4.34 -5.33 18.88
C LEU A 230 -5.48 -5.79 19.80
N ARG A 231 -5.45 -7.04 20.27
CA ARG A 231 -6.42 -7.55 21.25
C ARG A 231 -6.40 -6.73 22.54
N LYS A 232 -5.22 -6.52 23.13
CA LYS A 232 -5.07 -5.72 24.35
C LYS A 232 -5.50 -4.26 24.14
N SER A 233 -5.20 -3.68 22.98
CA SER A 233 -5.63 -2.31 22.66
C SER A 233 -7.16 -2.21 22.54
N GLN A 234 -7.81 -3.24 22.02
CA GLN A 234 -9.27 -3.27 21.92
C GLN A 234 -9.93 -3.44 23.29
N GLU A 235 -9.39 -4.30 24.15
CA GLU A 235 -9.90 -4.52 25.51
C GLU A 235 -9.81 -3.28 26.40
N ASN A 236 -8.78 -2.45 26.18
CA ASN A 236 -8.49 -1.28 27.01
C ASN A 236 -8.93 0.07 26.37
N ASP A 237 -9.73 0.03 25.31
CA ASP A 237 -10.19 1.20 24.54
C ASP A 237 -9.06 2.15 24.09
N GLY A 238 -7.93 1.58 23.67
CA GLY A 238 -6.78 2.30 23.11
C GLY A 238 -5.43 1.73 23.51
N ALA A 239 -4.35 2.33 22.99
CA ALA A 239 -2.99 1.87 23.24
C ALA A 239 -2.36 2.42 24.52
N LEU A 240 -2.96 3.42 25.16
CA LEU A 240 -2.34 4.16 26.27
C LEU A 240 -1.89 3.27 27.43
N GLN A 241 -2.73 2.32 27.87
CA GLN A 241 -2.36 1.39 28.94
C GLN A 241 -1.17 0.51 28.55
N SER A 242 -1.10 0.10 27.29
CA SER A 242 0.02 -0.65 26.75
C SER A 242 1.28 0.22 26.71
N LEU A 243 1.19 1.46 26.21
CA LEU A 243 2.31 2.39 26.10
C LEU A 243 2.90 2.81 27.45
N LEU A 244 2.07 2.89 28.49
CA LEU A 244 2.47 3.28 29.85
C LEU A 244 2.85 2.09 30.74
N SER A 245 2.67 0.85 30.26
CA SER A 245 3.04 -0.34 31.01
C SER A 245 4.56 -0.45 31.14
N SER A 246 5.04 -0.77 32.35
CA SER A 246 6.46 -1.05 32.61
C SER A 246 6.98 -2.27 31.86
N GLU A 247 6.10 -3.14 31.36
CA GLU A 247 6.45 -4.32 30.57
C GLU A 247 6.82 -3.98 29.12
N ASN A 248 6.38 -2.82 28.62
CA ASN A 248 6.56 -2.43 27.22
C ASN A 248 7.67 -1.38 27.12
N THR A 249 8.83 -1.79 26.61
CA THR A 249 9.91 -0.85 26.29
C THR A 249 9.73 -0.32 24.87
N GLN A 250 9.62 1.00 24.75
CA GLN A 250 9.53 1.71 23.48
C GLN A 250 10.92 2.19 23.05
N THR A 251 11.16 2.29 21.74
CA THR A 251 12.37 2.91 21.21
C THR A 251 12.45 4.37 21.62
N ALA A 252 13.67 4.88 21.84
CA ALA A 252 13.89 6.29 22.15
C ALA A 252 13.27 7.22 21.09
N PHE A 253 12.89 8.43 21.50
CA PHE A 253 12.34 9.43 20.59
C PHE A 253 13.36 9.77 19.50
N ASP A 254 12.89 9.73 18.26
CA ASP A 254 13.66 10.23 17.12
C ASP A 254 13.56 11.76 17.09
N ILE A 255 14.71 12.42 17.26
CA ILE A 255 14.86 13.87 17.23
C ILE A 255 15.46 14.36 15.91
N SER A 256 15.49 13.52 14.87
CA SER A 256 16.01 13.90 13.56
C SER A 256 15.12 14.96 12.90
N GLU A 257 15.76 15.99 12.34
CA GLU A 257 15.10 17.03 11.57
C GLU A 257 15.15 16.66 10.08
N LEU A 258 13.98 16.54 9.45
CA LEU A 258 13.84 16.27 8.02
C LEU A 258 13.39 17.56 7.31
N ALA A 259 14.23 18.09 6.43
CA ALA A 259 13.87 19.19 5.55
C ALA A 259 13.29 18.66 4.23
N TYR A 260 12.08 19.08 3.88
CA TYR A 260 11.50 18.82 2.57
C TYR A 260 12.14 19.74 1.52
N ASP A 261 12.93 19.17 0.60
CA ASP A 261 13.48 19.92 -0.52
C ASP A 261 12.44 20.08 -1.64
N PHE A 262 11.61 21.13 -1.53
CA PHE A 262 10.63 21.47 -2.56
C PHE A 262 11.26 22.02 -3.85
N LEU A 263 12.54 22.44 -3.82
CA LEU A 263 13.23 23.10 -4.94
C LEU A 263 14.18 22.17 -5.71
N GLY A 264 14.58 21.05 -5.10
CA GLY A 264 15.44 20.04 -5.70
C GLY A 264 14.79 19.28 -6.85
N GLU A 265 13.48 19.04 -6.78
CA GLU A 265 12.70 18.40 -7.86
C GLU A 265 12.52 19.30 -9.08
N THR A 266 12.41 20.63 -8.90
CA THR A 266 12.34 21.58 -10.02
C THR A 266 13.69 21.77 -10.72
N ARG A 267 14.82 21.56 -10.02
CA ARG A 267 16.15 21.65 -10.64
C ARG A 267 16.49 20.47 -11.55
N LYS A 268 15.97 19.26 -11.29
CA LYS A 268 16.25 18.09 -12.14
C LYS A 268 15.55 18.11 -13.50
N ASN A 269 14.54 18.98 -13.66
CA ASN A 269 13.74 19.09 -14.89
C ASN A 269 14.14 20.27 -15.80
N ASN A 270 15.22 20.99 -15.47
CA ASN A 270 15.80 22.00 -16.36
C ASN A 270 17.09 21.44 -16.99
N PRO A 271 17.10 21.05 -18.27
CA PRO A 271 18.31 20.59 -18.96
C PRO A 271 19.25 21.75 -19.35
N THR A 272 19.21 22.88 -18.63
CA THR A 272 19.97 24.11 -18.94
C THR A 272 20.78 24.64 -17.77
N VAL A 273 21.24 23.77 -16.88
CA VAL A 273 22.49 23.93 -16.11
C VAL A 273 23.19 22.58 -16.01
#